data_AF-A0A966DBL3-F1
#
_entry.id   AF-A0A966DBL3-F1
#
_cell.length_a   1.000
_cell.length_b   1.000
_cell.length_c   1.000
_cell.angle_alpha   90.00
_cell.angle_beta   90.00
_cell.angle_gamma   90.00
#
_symmetry.space_group_name_H-M   'P 1'
#
loop_
_entity.id
_entity.type
_entity.pdbx_description
1 polymer ?
#
loop_
_entity_poly.entity_id
_entity_poly.type
_entity_poly.pdbx_seq_one_letter_code
_entity_poly.pdbx_strand_id
1 'polypeptide(L)'
;GYIVAIIIFLYFYKTVSGFHHLSVGISGTAADSLGINSQRIQIRAVVISGILCGFGGVVHAMGNVTVFAENMTSGRGFIAMGAASMAQSHSLVAIASSLFFGTMLSLSKTLQGYINSYFTEAIPYLCTVLAITIYGVIISIKKRRALKRL
;
A
#
# COMPACT_ATOMS: atom_id res chain seq x y z
N GLY A 1 -11.63 -4.28 -6.56
CA GLY A 1 -10.69 -3.40 -5.84
C GLY A 1 -11.29 -2.86 -4.55
N TYR A 2 -12.19 -1.88 -4.64
CA TYR A 2 -12.69 -1.11 -3.49
C TYR A 2 -13.43 -1.94 -2.42
N ILE A 3 -14.16 -2.99 -2.83
CA ILE A 3 -14.87 -3.90 -1.91
C ILE A 3 -13.89 -4.64 -0.99
N VAL A 4 -12.76 -5.11 -1.53
CA VAL A 4 -11.74 -5.82 -0.75
C VAL A 4 -11.07 -4.87 0.26
N ALA A 5 -10.84 -3.62 -0.13
CA ALA A 5 -10.30 -2.61 0.78
C ALA A 5 -11.26 -2.31 1.96
N ILE A 6 -12.57 -2.22 1.70
CA ILE A 6 -13.60 -2.03 2.74
C ILE A 6 -13.68 -3.25 3.67
N ILE A 7 -13.61 -4.47 3.12
CA ILE A 7 -13.60 -5.70 3.93
C ILE A 7 -12.36 -5.75 4.85
N ILE A 8 -11.19 -5.41 4.33
CA ILE A 8 -9.94 -5.38 5.11
C ILE A 8 -9.99 -4.29 6.19
N PHE A 9 -10.55 -3.12 5.88
CA PHE A 9 -10.76 -2.05 6.86
C PHE A 9 -11.67 -2.53 8.00
N LEU A 10 -12.81 -3.12 7.68
CA LEU A 10 -13.75 -3.65 8.66
C LEU A 10 -13.12 -4.78 9.48
N TYR A 11 -12.32 -5.66 8.85
CA TYR A 11 -11.59 -6.71 9.56
C TYR A 11 -10.63 -6.13 10.60
N PHE A 12 -9.81 -5.15 10.22
CA PHE A 12 -8.82 -4.56 11.13
C PHE A 12 -9.42 -3.73 12.27
N TYR A 13 -10.51 -2.99 12.02
CA TYR A 13 -11.10 -2.09 13.03
C TYR A 13 -12.25 -2.70 13.84
N LYS A 14 -12.86 -3.80 13.37
CA LYS A 14 -14.05 -4.38 14.01
C LYS A 14 -13.82 -5.76 14.62
N THR A 15 -12.71 -6.45 14.31
CA THR A 15 -12.43 -7.80 14.84
C THR A 15 -11.29 -7.82 15.85
N VAL A 16 -11.44 -8.65 16.88
CA VAL A 16 -10.43 -8.87 17.94
C VAL A 16 -9.13 -9.41 17.33
N SER A 17 -9.23 -10.27 16.31
CA SER A 17 -8.08 -10.77 15.55
C SER A 17 -7.32 -9.67 14.81
N GLY A 18 -8.01 -8.64 14.32
CA GLY A 18 -7.39 -7.48 13.66
C GLY A 18 -6.50 -6.67 14.61
N PHE A 19 -6.97 -6.44 15.84
CA PHE A 19 -6.15 -5.80 16.87
C PHE A 19 -4.95 -6.65 17.28
N HIS A 20 -5.08 -7.98 17.36
CA HIS A 20 -3.92 -8.86 17.58
C HIS A 20 -2.86 -8.73 16.47
N HIS A 21 -3.27 -8.59 15.21
CA HIS A 21 -2.33 -8.33 14.10
C HIS A 21 -1.59 -6.99 14.25
N LEU A 22 -2.29 -5.93 14.69
CA LEU A 22 -1.66 -4.63 14.94
C LEU A 22 -0.69 -4.69 16.13
N SER A 23 -1.05 -5.39 17.20
CA SER A 23 -0.21 -5.55 18.40
C SER A 23 1.09 -6.30 18.09
N VAL A 24 1.01 -7.39 17.30
CA VAL A 24 2.20 -8.14 16.84
C VAL A 24 3.11 -7.26 15.96
N GLY A 25 2.53 -6.32 15.20
CA GLY A 25 3.29 -5.35 14.39
C GLY A 25 4.06 -4.31 15.21
N ILE A 26 3.66 -4.04 16.46
CA ILE A 26 4.35 -3.10 17.36
C ILE A 26 5.44 -3.81 18.15
N SER A 27 5.13 -4.97 18.73
CA SER A 27 6.12 -5.83 19.41
C SER A 27 5.63 -7.27 19.50
N GLY A 28 6.27 -8.17 18.75
CA GLY A 28 5.96 -9.60 18.78
C GLY A 28 6.26 -10.24 20.14
N THR A 29 7.35 -9.83 20.80
CA THR A 29 7.75 -10.35 22.12
C THR A 29 6.78 -9.94 23.23
N ALA A 30 6.19 -8.75 23.14
CA ALA A 30 5.14 -8.31 24.05
C ALA A 30 3.84 -9.11 23.85
N ALA A 31 3.50 -9.48 22.61
CA ALA A 31 2.33 -10.30 22.31
C ALA A 31 2.51 -11.76 22.78
N ASP A 32 3.71 -12.34 22.60
CA ASP A 32 4.03 -13.70 23.09
C ASP A 32 3.97 -13.77 24.63
N SER A 33 4.34 -12.69 25.32
CA SER A 33 4.25 -12.59 26.78
C SER A 33 2.80 -12.61 27.31
N LEU A 34 1.82 -12.29 26.46
CA LEU A 34 0.38 -12.34 26.77
C LEU A 34 -0.27 -13.66 26.32
N GLY A 35 0.52 -14.66 25.91
CA GLY A 35 0.05 -15.98 25.48
C GLY A 35 -0.47 -16.02 24.03
N ILE A 36 -0.28 -14.95 23.25
CA ILE A 36 -0.67 -14.89 21.85
C ILE A 36 0.52 -15.30 20.99
N ASN A 37 0.42 -16.42 20.26
CA ASN A 37 1.50 -16.89 19.38
C ASN A 37 1.70 -15.94 18.20
N SER A 38 2.72 -15.08 18.29
CA SER A 38 3.06 -14.06 17.30
C SER A 38 3.43 -14.68 15.94
N GLN A 39 4.13 -15.81 15.96
CA GLN A 39 4.62 -16.51 14.78
C GLN A 39 3.47 -17.02 13.90
N ARG A 40 2.42 -17.60 14.49
CA ARG A 40 1.23 -18.06 13.76
C ARG A 40 0.47 -16.89 13.11
N ILE A 41 0.39 -15.76 13.81
CA ILE A 41 -0.26 -14.55 13.29
C ILE A 41 0.52 -13.99 12.10
N GLN A 42 1.85 -13.96 12.18
CA GLN A 42 2.71 -13.53 11.07
C GLN A 42 2.59 -14.45 9.85
N ILE A 43 2.63 -15.77 10.04
CA ILE A 43 2.48 -16.74 8.94
C ILE A 43 1.12 -16.54 8.24
N ARG A 44 0.03 -16.42 9.00
CA ARG A 44 -1.29 -16.16 8.43
C ARG A 44 -1.32 -14.83 7.66
N ALA A 45 -0.71 -13.78 8.19
CA ALA A 45 -0.64 -12.48 7.53
C ALA A 45 0.11 -12.55 6.19
N VAL A 46 1.24 -13.27 6.13
CA VAL A 46 2.04 -13.45 4.90
C VAL A 46 1.29 -14.27 3.86
N VAL A 47 0.60 -15.34 4.27
CA VAL A 47 -0.20 -16.15 3.33
C VAL A 47 -1.34 -15.32 2.73
N ILE A 48 -2.06 -14.56 3.56
CA ILE A 48 -3.16 -13.70 3.11
C ILE A 48 -2.64 -12.60 2.17
N SER A 49 -1.52 -11.96 2.51
CA SER A 49 -0.94 -10.93 1.64
C SER A 49 -0.43 -11.49 0.31
N GLY A 50 0.12 -12.71 0.30
CA GLY A 50 0.52 -13.42 -0.91
C GLY A 50 -0.66 -13.72 -1.83
N ILE A 51 -1.78 -14.23 -1.27
CA ILE A 51 -3.00 -14.48 -2.03
C ILE A 51 -3.53 -13.18 -2.65
N LEU A 52 -3.62 -12.10 -1.86
CA LEU A 52 -4.08 -10.78 -2.34
C LEU A 52 -3.15 -10.21 -3.43
N CYS A 53 -1.83 -10.38 -3.28
CA CYS A 53 -0.84 -9.96 -4.28
C CYS A 53 -1.04 -10.74 -5.59
N GLY A 54 -1.26 -12.06 -5.50
CA GLY A 54 -1.56 -12.91 -6.65
C GLY A 54 -2.80 -12.45 -7.42
N PHE A 55 -3.89 -12.15 -6.72
CA PHE A 55 -5.09 -11.58 -7.34
C PHE A 55 -4.83 -10.22 -8.02
N GLY A 56 -4.00 -9.37 -7.40
CA GLY A 56 -3.56 -8.11 -8.03
C GLY A 56 -2.80 -8.33 -9.34
N GLY A 57 -1.90 -9.32 -9.36
CA GLY A 57 -1.14 -9.71 -10.56
C GLY A 57 -2.03 -10.24 -11.69
N VAL A 58 -3.02 -11.08 -11.36
CA VAL A 58 -4.00 -11.58 -12.35
C VAL A 58 -4.78 -10.44 -12.98
N VAL A 59 -5.26 -9.48 -12.17
CA VAL A 59 -5.97 -8.30 -12.67
C VAL A 59 -5.07 -7.43 -13.56
N HIS A 60 -3.78 -7.29 -13.23
CA HIS A 60 -2.84 -6.54 -14.07
C HIS A 60 -2.58 -7.23 -15.42
N ALA A 61 -2.36 -8.54 -15.40
CA ALA A 61 -2.07 -9.32 -16.60
C ALA A 61 -3.28 -9.44 -17.55
N MET A 62 -4.43 -9.84 -17.01
CA MET A 62 -5.64 -10.07 -17.83
C MET A 62 -6.39 -8.78 -18.16
N GLY A 63 -6.35 -7.79 -17.27
CA GLY A 63 -7.16 -6.58 -17.40
C GLY A 63 -6.51 -5.45 -18.19
N ASN A 64 -5.18 -5.28 -18.12
CA ASN A 64 -4.53 -4.08 -18.67
C ASN A 64 -3.74 -4.30 -19.95
N VAL A 65 -3.17 -5.48 -20.19
CA VAL A 65 -2.25 -5.71 -21.32
C VAL A 65 -2.73 -6.81 -22.25
N THR A 66 -3.76 -7.58 -21.86
CA THR A 66 -4.43 -8.68 -22.61
C THR A 66 -3.51 -9.78 -23.18
N VAL A 67 -2.20 -9.56 -23.19
CA VAL A 67 -1.11 -10.42 -23.65
C VAL A 67 0.01 -10.31 -22.61
N PHE A 68 0.57 -11.44 -22.19
CA PHE A 68 1.78 -11.44 -21.38
C PHE A 68 2.96 -10.99 -22.24
N ALA A 69 3.33 -9.72 -22.12
CA ALA A 69 4.46 -9.13 -22.81
C ALA A 69 5.64 -8.89 -21.85
N GLU A 70 6.86 -8.89 -22.38
CA GLU A 70 8.02 -8.42 -21.62
C GLU A 70 7.81 -6.97 -21.18
N ASN A 71 8.26 -6.64 -19.96
CA ASN A 71 8.07 -5.33 -19.35
C ASN A 71 6.61 -4.86 -19.16
N MET A 72 5.64 -5.79 -19.10
CA MET A 72 4.22 -5.49 -18.85
C MET A 72 3.93 -4.72 -17.54
N THR A 73 4.75 -4.92 -16.51
CA THR A 73 4.66 -4.16 -15.25
C THR A 73 5.24 -2.76 -15.38
N SER A 74 6.15 -2.51 -16.32
CA SER A 74 6.74 -1.21 -16.68
C SER A 74 7.21 -0.36 -15.48
N GLY A 75 7.60 -0.97 -14.36
CA GLY A 75 8.00 -0.26 -13.13
C GLY A 75 6.88 0.02 -12.11
N ARG A 76 5.62 -0.34 -12.39
CA ARG A 76 4.44 -0.04 -11.53
C ARG A 76 4.52 -0.64 -10.13
N GLY A 77 5.35 -1.64 -9.92
CA GLY A 77 5.64 -2.19 -8.58
C GLY A 77 6.26 -1.15 -7.63
N PHE A 78 7.03 -0.19 -8.15
CA PHE A 78 7.60 0.89 -7.34
C PHE A 78 6.51 1.81 -6.76
N ILE A 79 5.46 2.08 -7.53
CA ILE A 79 4.29 2.85 -7.11
C ILE A 79 3.59 2.16 -5.94
N ALA A 80 3.43 0.84 -6.02
CA ALA A 80 2.83 0.04 -4.96
C ALA A 80 3.67 0.05 -3.67
N MET A 81 5.00 -0.06 -3.79
CA MET A 81 5.89 0.06 -2.63
C MET A 81 5.82 1.46 -2.00
N GLY A 82 5.74 2.52 -2.81
CA GLY A 82 5.55 3.89 -2.34
C GLY A 82 4.25 4.07 -1.55
N ALA A 83 3.14 3.57 -2.10
CA ALA A 83 1.85 3.58 -1.42
C ALA A 83 1.88 2.82 -0.08
N ALA A 84 2.53 1.64 -0.06
CA ALA A 84 2.69 0.85 1.16
C ALA A 84 3.55 1.56 2.21
N SER A 85 4.63 2.24 1.79
CA SER A 85 5.49 3.01 2.68
C SER A 85 4.77 4.20 3.32
N MET A 86 3.82 4.83 2.61
CA MET A 86 3.01 5.93 3.15
C MET A 86 1.96 5.45 4.15
N ALA A 87 1.55 4.18 4.08
CA ALA A 87 0.51 3.64 4.95
C ALA A 87 0.95 3.48 6.41
N GLN A 88 2.24 3.21 6.68
CA GLN A 88 2.86 3.04 8.02
C GLN A 88 1.93 2.38 9.06
N SER A 89 1.40 1.20 8.75
CA SER A 89 0.51 0.40 9.61
C SER A 89 -0.89 0.99 9.90
N HIS A 90 -1.22 2.18 9.36
CA HIS A 90 -2.55 2.78 9.46
C HIS A 90 -3.39 2.42 8.23
N SER A 91 -4.41 1.58 8.44
CA SER A 91 -5.29 1.10 7.36
C SER A 91 -6.06 2.25 6.66
N LEU A 92 -6.40 3.32 7.39
CA LEU A 92 -7.09 4.48 6.79
C LEU A 92 -6.17 5.27 5.83
N VAL A 93 -4.89 5.39 6.17
CA VAL A 93 -3.88 6.01 5.30
C VAL A 93 -3.59 5.10 4.10
N ALA A 94 -3.55 3.77 4.29
CA ALA A 94 -3.39 2.81 3.20
C ALA A 94 -4.47 2.96 2.12
N ILE A 95 -5.73 3.11 2.54
CA ILE A 95 -6.86 3.31 1.63
C ILE A 95 -6.72 4.64 0.89
N ALA A 96 -6.46 5.73 1.62
CA ALA A 96 -6.26 7.05 1.01
C ALA A 96 -5.11 7.07 -0.01
N SER A 97 -3.96 6.49 0.34
CA SER A 97 -2.81 6.36 -0.56
C SER A 97 -3.15 5.51 -1.79
N SER A 98 -3.81 4.35 -1.61
CA SER A 98 -4.19 3.50 -2.73
C SER A 98 -5.17 4.17 -3.69
N LEU A 99 -6.11 4.98 -3.16
CA LEU A 99 -7.06 5.74 -3.95
C LEU A 99 -6.35 6.85 -4.74
N PHE A 100 -5.46 7.59 -4.08
CA PHE A 100 -4.65 8.63 -4.73
C PHE A 100 -3.78 8.07 -5.86
N PHE A 101 -3.04 6.99 -5.63
CA PHE A 101 -2.22 6.39 -6.68
C PHE A 101 -3.06 5.76 -7.78
N GLY A 102 -4.20 5.15 -7.44
CA GLY A 102 -5.15 4.61 -8.40
C GLY A 102 -5.73 5.69 -9.33
N THR A 103 -6.10 6.86 -8.80
CA THR A 103 -6.60 7.97 -9.62
C THR A 103 -5.51 8.56 -10.52
N MET A 104 -4.27 8.69 -10.03
CA MET A 104 -3.15 9.15 -10.86
C MET A 104 -2.84 8.18 -12.00
N LEU A 105 -2.91 6.86 -11.75
CA LEU A 105 -2.74 5.83 -12.77
C LEU A 105 -3.83 5.88 -13.85
N SER A 106 -5.09 6.02 -13.43
CA SER A 106 -6.21 6.17 -14.37
C SER A 106 -6.16 7.48 -15.15
N LEU A 107 -5.76 8.58 -14.51
CA LEU A 107 -5.60 9.88 -15.15
C LEU A 107 -4.50 9.83 -16.23
N SER A 108 -3.38 9.19 -15.93
CA SER A 108 -2.32 8.91 -16.90
C SER A 108 -2.86 8.11 -18.10
N LYS A 109 -3.61 7.03 -17.87
CA LYS A 109 -4.24 6.26 -18.96
C LYS A 109 -5.16 7.11 -19.84
N THR A 110 -5.99 7.98 -19.26
CA THR A 110 -6.89 8.86 -20.03
C THR A 110 -6.12 9.91 -20.85
N LEU A 111 -5.07 10.50 -20.26
CA LEU A 111 -4.23 11.51 -20.92
C LEU A 111 -3.43 10.94 -22.10
N GLN A 112 -3.13 9.64 -22.12
CA GLN A 112 -2.45 9.00 -23.25
C GLN A 112 -3.28 9.06 -24.54
N GLY A 113 -4.61 9.25 -24.45
CA GLY A 113 -5.46 9.46 -25.62
C GLY A 113 -5.33 10.83 -26.28
N TYR A 114 -4.73 11.81 -25.59
CA TYR A 114 -4.64 13.20 -26.05
C TYR A 114 -3.19 13.71 -26.21
N ILE A 115 -2.22 13.14 -25.48
CA ILE A 115 -0.83 13.58 -25.41
C ILE A 115 0.10 12.38 -25.65
N ASN A 116 1.30 12.64 -26.18
CA ASN A 116 2.35 11.65 -26.39
C ASN A 116 2.62 10.80 -25.13
N SER A 117 2.64 9.48 -25.29
CA SER A 117 2.69 8.50 -24.21
C SER A 117 3.90 8.66 -23.28
N TYR A 118 5.06 9.11 -23.77
CA TYR A 118 6.28 9.24 -22.95
C TYR A 118 6.11 10.23 -21.79
N PHE A 119 5.42 11.35 -21.98
CA PHE A 119 5.18 12.33 -20.92
C PHE A 119 4.15 11.82 -19.92
N THR A 120 3.12 11.15 -20.43
CA THR A 120 1.99 10.73 -19.62
C THR A 120 2.33 9.54 -18.73
N GLU A 121 3.21 8.63 -19.18
CA GLU A 121 3.71 7.50 -18.37
C GLU A 121 4.59 7.96 -17.20
N ALA A 122 5.28 9.10 -17.32
CA ALA A 122 6.14 9.65 -16.26
C ALA A 122 5.36 10.27 -15.09
N ILE A 123 4.13 10.75 -15.33
CA ILE A 123 3.26 11.40 -14.32
C ILE A 123 3.13 10.58 -13.04
N PRO A 124 2.67 9.31 -13.07
CA PRO A 124 2.48 8.53 -11.85
C PRO A 124 3.80 8.31 -11.09
N TYR A 125 4.93 8.15 -11.79
CA TYR A 125 6.24 8.01 -11.15
C TYR A 125 6.69 9.30 -10.46
N LEU A 126 6.56 10.45 -11.12
CA LEU A 126 6.83 11.76 -10.51
C LEU A 126 5.96 11.99 -9.29
N CYS A 127 4.66 11.67 -9.37
CA CYS A 127 3.74 11.73 -8.25
C CYS A 127 4.19 10.85 -7.07
N THR A 128 4.71 9.63 -7.31
CA THR A 128 5.22 8.79 -6.22
C THR A 128 6.42 9.39 -5.51
N VAL A 129 7.39 9.90 -6.26
CA VAL A 129 8.59 10.52 -5.68
C VAL A 129 8.21 11.71 -4.83
N LEU A 130 7.34 12.59 -5.34
CA LEU A 130 6.82 13.73 -4.61
C LEU A 130 6.03 13.32 -3.36
N ALA A 131 5.12 12.36 -3.50
CA ALA A 131 4.28 11.90 -2.40
C ALA A 131 5.10 11.30 -1.25
N ILE A 132 6.06 10.43 -1.55
CA ILE A 132 6.96 9.83 -0.54
C ILE A 132 7.83 10.90 0.10
N THR A 133 8.38 11.83 -0.70
CA THR A 133 9.24 12.90 -0.19
C THR A 133 8.48 13.81 0.78
N ILE A 134 7.29 14.29 0.37
CA ILE A 134 6.43 15.14 1.20
C ILE A 134 6.05 14.40 2.49
N TYR A 135 5.61 13.14 2.37
CA TYR A 135 5.23 12.33 3.52
C TYR A 135 6.39 12.12 4.49
N GLY A 136 7.58 11.79 3.98
CA GLY A 136 8.81 11.64 4.77
C GLY A 136 9.23 12.93 5.48
N VAL A 137 9.09 14.09 4.83
CA VAL A 137 9.35 15.40 5.42
C VAL A 137 8.35 15.69 6.56
N ILE A 138 7.06 15.48 6.35
CA ILE A 138 6.02 15.71 7.36
C ILE A 138 6.29 14.86 8.61
N ILE A 139 6.62 13.58 8.44
CA ILE A 139 6.89 12.67 9.55
C ILE A 139 8.17 13.08 10.30
N SER A 140 9.20 13.50 9.57
CA SER A 140 10.46 13.99 10.14
C SER A 140 10.25 15.26 10.97
N ILE A 141 9.40 16.18 10.50
CA ILE A 141 9.04 17.39 11.24
C ILE A 141 8.25 17.05 12.50
N LYS A 142 7.26 16.15 12.41
CA LYS A 142 6.44 15.74 13.57
C LYS A 142 7.30 15.07 14.65
N LYS A 143 8.22 14.20 14.25
CA LYS A 143 9.18 13.54 15.16
C LYS A 143 10.10 14.56 15.83
N ARG A 144 10.65 15.53 15.08
CA ARG A 144 11.48 16.62 15.62
C ARG A 144 10.71 17.52 16.60
N ARG A 145 9.44 17.82 16.32
CA ARG A 145 8.58 18.62 17.22
C ARG A 145 8.24 17.90 18.52
N ALA A 146 8.07 16.58 18.48
CA ALA A 146 7.83 15.78 19.68
C ALA A 146 9.04 15.76 20.62
N LEU A 147 10.25 15.66 20.06
CA LEU A 147 11.50 15.68 20.83
C LEU A 147 11.79 17.04 21.47
N LYS A 148 11.38 18.16 20.86
CA LYS A 148 11.53 19.50 21.45
C LYS A 148 10.58 19.80 22.61
N ARG A 149 9.61 18.92 22.90
CA ARG A 149 8.64 19.07 23.98
C ARG A 149 8.99 18.23 25.22
N LEU A 150 10.09 17.49 25.18
CA LEU A 150 10.69 16.74 26.28
C LEU A 150 11.90 17.53 26.80
#